data_AF-A0A7S1GD75-F1
#
_entry.id   AF-A0A7S1GD75-F1
#
_cell.length_a   1.000
_cell.length_b   1.000
_cell.length_c   1.000
_cell.angle_alpha   90.00
_cell.angle_beta   90.00
_cell.angle_gamma   90.00
#
_symmetry.space_group_name_H-M   'P 1'
#
loop_
_entity.id
_entity.type
_entity.pdbx_description
1 polymer ?
#
loop_
_entity_poly.entity_id
_entity_poly.type
_entity_poly.pdbx_seq_one_letter_code
_entity_poly.pdbx_strand_id
1 'polypeptide(L)'
;FRPRGVGVVTRRPLVLQLFNVPRDGAGEEHKAVAGVDVEGEEWGEFAHLPSTRFTDFAEIRNEIERETERTTGRNKGISKSPIHLKIYSPHVLNLTVVDLPGITKVPVGDQPNDIEAQIRNMCHEYITNPSSVILAVSAANQDIANSDALKVALEVDPEGHRTIGVLTKVDLMDSGTDALDILHGRVIPLRHGFVGVVNRSQKDINEGMTIREALVNERHFFQRHPAYRSIANRMGSQYLAKVLNLILMHHIRDCLPTIKTRIMGMLVDIQHEMSSLGEPVKEQSHTLKGGLLLSMLSKFAANFSAAIDGKAHMGELSELYGGARIAFIFNEVFVKLVESFDPCDGLSDTDIQTAIFNATGCRAPLFVPEGAFEILVRRQVKRLEQPGLQCVDLVYDELMHVASQCESTELRRFDQLRDNVIDVVHGLLRKTLTPTQTMISNLIHMELAHINTSHPDFIGGSRAVQQLLERMADGGAPEFEDVEEVGEGARRAPRRHPEETESSELSGDGSSPDDDEYGDNNAFAGFLSKVRRGDRSGGGGG
;
A
#
# COMPACT_ATOMS: atom_id res chain seq x y z
N PHE A 1 21.51 40.31 21.82
CA PHE A 1 21.64 38.86 22.02
C PHE A 1 22.12 38.08 20.79
N ARG A 2 21.90 38.46 19.52
CA ARG A 2 22.52 37.69 18.41
C ARG A 2 24.05 37.91 18.31
N PRO A 3 24.85 36.87 18.01
CA PRO A 3 26.26 37.02 17.65
C PRO A 3 26.42 38.02 16.50
N ARG A 4 27.54 38.76 16.45
CA ARG A 4 27.84 39.72 15.37
C ARG A 4 29.34 39.70 15.08
N GLY A 5 29.71 39.66 13.81
CA GLY A 5 31.10 39.61 13.35
C GLY A 5 31.20 39.67 11.83
N VAL A 6 32.43 39.64 11.31
CA VAL A 6 32.70 39.57 9.87
C VAL A 6 32.67 38.09 9.42
N GLY A 7 31.87 37.76 8.39
CA GLY A 7 31.70 36.39 7.86
C GLY A 7 30.32 35.78 8.14
N VAL A 8 30.19 34.44 8.03
CA VAL A 8 28.95 33.71 8.37
C VAL A 8 28.77 33.69 9.88
N VAL A 9 27.95 34.62 10.38
CA VAL A 9 27.70 34.77 11.82
C VAL A 9 26.66 33.75 12.31
N THR A 10 25.55 33.61 11.59
CA THR A 10 24.51 32.61 11.88
C THR A 10 24.84 31.32 11.14
N ARG A 11 25.25 30.27 11.87
CA ARG A 11 25.65 28.96 11.30
C ARG A 11 24.58 27.87 11.46
N ARG A 12 23.54 28.16 12.25
CA ARG A 12 22.38 27.30 12.49
C ARG A 12 21.13 28.18 12.41
N PRO A 13 19.99 27.68 11.89
CA PRO A 13 18.74 28.40 11.99
C PRO A 13 18.41 28.74 13.44
N LEU A 14 18.07 29.98 13.73
CA LEU A 14 17.62 30.41 15.06
C LEU A 14 16.13 30.72 14.99
N VAL A 15 15.32 29.87 15.61
CA VAL A 15 13.88 30.07 15.77
C VAL A 15 13.68 30.91 17.03
N LEU A 16 13.43 32.20 16.82
CA LEU A 16 13.18 33.19 17.86
C LEU A 16 11.69 33.38 18.04
N GLN A 17 11.18 33.07 19.23
CA GLN A 17 9.79 33.31 19.62
C GLN A 17 9.75 34.47 20.60
N LEU A 18 9.20 35.59 20.17
CA LEU A 18 8.96 36.77 21.00
C LEU A 18 7.57 36.66 21.63
N PHE A 19 7.50 36.81 22.94
CA PHE A 19 6.27 36.85 23.72
C PHE A 19 6.13 38.21 24.40
N ASN A 20 5.04 38.90 24.10
CA ASN A 20 4.63 40.09 24.84
C ASN A 20 4.10 39.65 26.20
N VAL A 21 4.81 40.02 27.26
CA VAL A 21 4.34 39.82 28.63
C VAL A 21 3.84 41.17 29.13
N PRO A 22 2.53 41.35 29.35
CA PRO A 22 1.99 42.58 29.91
C PRO A 22 2.62 42.84 31.28
N ARG A 23 2.80 44.11 31.64
CA ARG A 23 3.17 44.48 33.01
C ARG A 23 2.10 43.92 33.95
N ASP A 24 2.48 43.09 34.91
CA ASP A 24 1.57 42.63 35.97
C ASP A 24 0.90 43.87 36.60
N GLY A 25 -0.42 43.97 36.49
CA GLY A 25 -1.23 45.02 37.15
C GLY A 25 -1.86 46.12 36.28
N ALA A 26 -2.07 45.95 34.97
CA ALA A 26 -2.91 46.88 34.19
C ALA A 26 -4.43 46.58 34.32
N GLY A 27 -4.86 46.28 35.54
CA GLY A 27 -6.25 46.35 35.99
C GLY A 27 -6.31 47.34 37.15
N GLU A 28 -6.96 48.48 36.91
CA GLU A 28 -7.33 49.55 37.85
C GLU A 28 -6.23 50.53 38.32
N GLU A 29 -6.41 51.79 37.87
CA GLU A 29 -5.96 53.05 38.45
C GLU A 29 -4.59 53.10 39.16
N HIS A 30 -3.50 53.36 38.41
CA HIS A 30 -2.35 54.06 38.98
C HIS A 30 -1.95 55.23 38.09
N LYS A 31 -2.20 56.44 38.60
CA LYS A 31 -1.72 57.71 38.05
C LYS A 31 -0.20 57.64 37.89
N ALA A 32 0.27 58.09 36.73
CA ALA A 32 1.67 58.39 36.48
C ALA A 32 2.20 59.34 37.57
N VAL A 33 3.01 58.80 38.49
CA VAL A 33 3.90 59.61 39.31
C VAL A 33 5.21 59.69 38.54
N ALA A 34 5.58 60.93 38.21
CA ALA A 34 6.76 61.24 37.43
C ALA A 34 8.04 60.75 38.13
N GLY A 35 8.91 60.05 37.39
CA GLY A 35 10.35 60.09 37.62
C GLY A 35 11.08 58.84 38.12
N VAL A 36 10.48 57.64 38.15
CA VAL A 36 11.23 56.40 38.44
C VAL A 36 10.76 55.26 37.51
N ASP A 37 11.60 54.93 36.53
CA ASP A 37 11.42 53.79 35.63
C ASP A 37 11.69 52.48 36.38
N VAL A 38 10.65 51.76 36.82
CA VAL A 38 10.79 50.37 37.28
C VAL A 38 10.68 49.45 36.05
N GLU A 39 11.81 49.03 35.50
CA GLU A 39 11.88 48.14 34.32
C GLU A 39 11.05 46.86 34.53
N GLY A 40 10.19 46.51 33.57
CA GLY A 40 9.52 45.20 33.58
C GLY A 40 10.53 44.09 33.32
N GLU A 41 10.38 42.94 33.99
CA GLU A 41 11.34 41.83 33.89
C GLU A 41 11.35 41.23 32.47
N GLU A 42 12.51 41.31 31.80
CA GLU A 42 12.75 40.69 30.50
C GLU A 42 13.63 39.45 30.69
N TRP A 43 13.27 38.33 30.05
CA TRP A 43 14.09 37.13 30.12
C TRP A 43 13.99 36.28 28.86
N GLY A 44 14.97 35.39 28.67
CA GLY A 44 15.01 34.39 27.62
C GLY A 44 15.05 32.96 28.16
N GLU A 45 14.55 32.01 27.36
CA GLU A 45 14.56 30.58 27.67
C GLU A 45 14.93 29.79 26.41
N PHE A 46 15.86 28.83 26.55
CA PHE A 46 16.24 27.93 25.45
C PHE A 46 15.55 26.57 25.57
N ALA A 47 15.18 25.98 24.45
CA ALA A 47 14.55 24.65 24.46
C ALA A 47 15.48 23.54 24.96
N HIS A 48 16.80 23.66 24.76
CA HIS A 48 17.79 22.69 25.23
C HIS A 48 18.17 22.87 26.71
N LEU A 49 17.74 23.97 27.35
CA LEU A 49 17.89 24.25 28.77
C LEU A 49 16.53 24.64 29.38
N PRO A 50 15.59 23.68 29.48
CA PRO A 50 14.29 23.97 30.08
C PRO A 50 14.47 24.39 31.54
N SER A 51 13.75 25.44 31.95
CA SER A 51 13.74 26.03 33.31
C SER A 51 14.88 26.98 33.69
N THR A 52 15.84 27.26 32.80
CA THR A 52 16.83 28.33 33.03
C THR A 52 16.36 29.64 32.39
N ARG A 53 16.19 30.67 33.22
CA ARG A 53 15.86 32.02 32.76
C ARG A 53 17.13 32.84 32.60
N PHE A 54 17.34 33.38 31.42
CA PHE A 54 18.44 34.29 31.12
C PHE A 54 17.92 35.72 31.14
N THR A 55 18.31 36.50 32.14
CA THR A 55 17.96 37.93 32.25
C THR A 55 18.98 38.83 31.56
N ASP A 56 20.24 38.39 31.43
CA ASP A 56 21.26 39.09 30.67
C ASP A 56 21.30 38.62 29.20
N PHE A 57 21.02 39.55 28.28
CA PHE A 57 21.09 39.31 26.83
C PHE A 57 22.51 39.06 26.31
N ALA A 58 23.56 39.35 27.07
CA ALA A 58 24.93 38.94 26.78
C ALA A 58 25.12 37.44 27.03
N GLU A 59 24.55 36.90 28.11
CA GLU A 59 24.56 35.45 28.37
C GLU A 59 23.80 34.68 27.30
N ILE A 60 22.65 35.19 26.84
CA ILE A 60 21.90 34.61 25.72
C ILE A 60 22.78 34.54 24.45
N ARG A 61 23.60 35.56 24.20
CA ARG A 61 24.53 35.57 23.06
C ARG A 61 25.57 34.48 23.19
N ASN A 62 26.23 34.43 24.35
CA ASN A 62 27.27 33.45 24.64
C ASN A 62 26.69 32.03 24.56
N GLU A 63 25.45 31.84 24.97
CA GLU A 63 24.74 30.57 24.86
C GLU A 63 24.49 30.17 23.41
N ILE A 64 24.04 31.09 22.56
CA ILE A 64 23.85 30.82 21.12
C ILE A 64 25.18 30.41 20.49
N GLU A 65 26.28 31.10 20.82
CA GLU A 65 27.62 30.78 20.29
C GLU A 65 28.08 29.39 20.76
N ARG A 66 27.94 29.12 22.06
CA ARG A 66 28.29 27.83 22.68
C ARG A 66 27.52 26.66 22.08
N GLU A 67 26.20 26.80 21.97
CA GLU A 67 25.32 25.78 21.42
C GLU A 67 25.52 25.58 19.90
N THR A 68 25.90 26.64 19.19
CA THR A 68 26.32 26.55 17.80
C THR A 68 27.63 25.75 17.69
N GLU A 69 28.66 26.13 18.45
CA GLU A 69 29.96 25.45 18.45
C GLU A 69 29.87 23.99 18.87
N ARG A 70 29.00 23.65 19.82
CA ARG A 70 28.76 22.27 20.26
C ARG A 70 28.35 21.35 19.11
N THR A 71 27.58 21.86 18.16
CA THR A 71 27.03 21.07 17.05
C THR A 71 27.88 21.18 15.78
N THR A 72 28.36 22.37 15.44
CA THR A 72 29.09 22.62 14.18
C THR A 72 30.61 22.56 14.33
N GLY A 73 31.11 22.43 15.56
CA GLY A 73 32.51 22.67 15.89
C GLY A 73 32.95 24.12 15.66
N ARG A 74 34.26 24.35 15.80
CA ARG A 74 34.89 25.66 15.55
C ARG A 74 35.23 25.93 14.07
N ASN A 75 35.10 24.92 13.21
CA ASN A 75 35.54 24.94 11.81
C ASN A 75 34.54 25.61 10.84
N LYS A 76 33.78 26.63 11.31
CA LYS A 76 32.83 27.42 10.48
C LYS A 76 31.77 26.63 9.68
N GLY A 77 31.54 25.36 9.99
CA GLY A 77 30.49 24.54 9.38
C GLY A 77 29.08 25.02 9.75
N ILE A 78 28.09 24.61 8.95
CA ILE A 78 26.67 24.89 9.20
C ILE A 78 25.92 23.63 9.61
N SER A 79 24.78 23.78 10.30
CA SER A 79 23.89 22.66 10.61
C SER A 79 22.43 23.07 10.40
N LYS A 80 21.64 22.12 9.87
CA LYS A 80 20.19 22.30 9.67
C LYS A 80 19.39 22.26 10.97
N SER A 81 19.97 21.73 12.05
CA SER A 81 19.28 21.63 13.35
C SER A 81 19.09 23.03 13.96
N PRO A 82 17.85 23.50 14.15
CA PRO A 82 17.59 24.84 14.65
C PRO A 82 17.89 24.97 16.16
N ILE A 83 18.23 26.18 16.59
CA ILE A 83 18.23 26.59 17.99
C ILE A 83 16.88 27.27 18.26
N HIS A 84 16.19 26.87 19.34
CA HIS A 84 14.92 27.47 19.73
C HIS A 84 15.12 28.36 20.95
N LEU A 85 14.80 29.64 20.81
CA LEU A 85 14.92 30.67 21.83
C LEU A 85 13.59 31.39 21.99
N LYS A 86 13.07 31.41 23.22
CA LYS A 86 11.92 32.23 23.61
C LYS A 86 12.42 33.47 24.32
N ILE A 87 11.91 34.64 23.97
CA ILE A 87 12.17 35.91 24.67
C ILE A 87 10.85 36.47 25.14
N TYR A 88 10.79 36.82 26.42
CA TYR A 88 9.64 37.41 27.08
C TYR A 88 9.99 38.87 27.40
N SER A 89 9.19 39.80 26.88
CA SER A 89 9.41 41.24 27.09
C SER A 89 8.10 42.03 26.92
N PRO A 90 7.87 43.10 27.70
CA PRO A 90 6.72 43.98 27.50
C PRO A 90 6.85 44.85 26.23
N HIS A 91 8.03 44.91 25.62
CA HIS A 91 8.37 45.80 24.52
C HIS A 91 8.33 45.12 23.14
N VAL A 92 8.09 43.81 23.08
CA VAL A 92 8.02 43.03 21.83
C VAL A 92 6.59 42.66 21.49
N LEU A 93 6.30 42.39 20.22
CA LEU A 93 5.04 41.77 19.81
C LEU A 93 5.16 40.26 19.82
N ASN A 94 4.04 39.55 19.94
CA ASN A 94 3.99 38.10 19.76
C ASN A 94 4.37 37.77 18.32
N LEU A 95 5.60 37.33 18.10
CA LEU A 95 6.17 37.13 16.77
C LEU A 95 7.15 35.96 16.79
N THR A 96 7.01 35.05 15.83
CA THR A 96 8.03 34.03 15.57
C THR A 96 8.85 34.46 14.36
N VAL A 97 10.16 34.57 14.53
CA VAL A 97 11.12 34.90 13.47
C VAL A 97 12.12 33.77 13.36
N VAL A 98 12.40 33.32 12.13
CA VAL A 98 13.48 32.37 11.87
C VAL A 98 14.63 33.13 11.25
N ASP A 99 15.77 33.16 11.93
CA ASP A 99 17.01 33.69 11.40
C ASP A 99 17.80 32.58 10.70
N LEU A 100 18.09 32.78 9.42
CA LEU A 100 18.76 31.80 8.57
C LEU A 100 20.20 32.24 8.29
N PRO A 101 21.12 31.29 8.03
CA PRO A 101 22.46 31.63 7.56
C PRO A 101 22.42 32.51 6.31
N GLY A 102 23.27 33.55 6.26
CA GLY A 102 23.40 34.40 5.09
C GLY A 102 24.04 33.65 3.92
N ILE A 103 23.51 33.83 2.71
CA ILE A 103 24.04 33.18 1.51
C ILE A 103 25.46 33.71 1.23
N THR A 104 26.44 32.82 1.19
CA THR A 104 27.84 33.13 0.85
C THR A 104 28.23 32.49 -0.47
N LYS A 105 28.79 33.28 -1.39
CA LYS A 105 29.22 32.83 -2.74
C LYS A 105 30.56 32.12 -2.77
N VAL A 106 31.43 32.39 -1.80
CA VAL A 106 32.79 31.85 -1.75
C VAL A 106 33.01 31.19 -0.39
N PRO A 107 33.45 29.92 -0.33
CA PRO A 107 33.76 29.26 0.93
C PRO A 107 34.95 29.95 1.61
N VAL A 108 34.87 30.16 2.93
CA VAL A 108 35.94 30.81 3.71
C VAL A 108 36.42 29.91 4.85
N GLY A 109 37.74 29.75 4.97
CA GLY A 109 38.35 28.86 5.97
C GLY A 109 38.10 27.39 5.63
N ASP A 110 37.68 26.59 6.62
CA ASP A 110 37.44 25.14 6.48
C ASP A 110 36.03 24.79 5.97
N GLN A 111 35.33 25.74 5.36
CA GLN A 111 34.00 25.50 4.79
C GLN A 111 34.08 24.63 3.54
N PRO A 112 33.11 23.72 3.33
CA PRO A 112 33.11 22.87 2.16
C PRO A 112 32.79 23.68 0.89
N ASN A 113 33.25 23.20 -0.27
CA ASN A 113 33.09 23.90 -1.55
C ASN A 113 31.62 24.08 -1.97
N ASP A 114 30.70 23.28 -1.43
CA ASP A 114 29.26 23.31 -1.69
C ASP A 114 28.46 24.11 -0.64
N ILE A 115 29.12 24.90 0.22
CA ILE A 115 28.48 25.66 1.30
C ILE A 115 27.34 26.57 0.81
N GLU A 116 27.50 27.20 -0.35
CA GLU A 116 26.45 28.04 -0.96
C GLU A 116 25.19 27.22 -1.21
N ALA A 117 25.34 26.05 -1.83
CA ALA A 117 24.22 25.16 -2.14
C ALA A 117 23.56 24.63 -0.86
N GLN A 118 24.35 24.30 0.18
CA GLN A 118 23.80 23.87 1.46
C GLN A 118 22.99 24.97 2.16
N ILE A 119 23.49 26.21 2.19
CA ILE A 119 22.79 27.36 2.76
C ILE A 119 21.52 27.65 1.95
N ARG A 120 21.62 27.67 0.61
CA ARG A 120 20.47 27.89 -0.28
C ARG A 120 19.39 26.84 -0.04
N ASN A 121 19.75 25.55 -0.01
CA ASN A 121 18.81 24.46 0.25
C ASN A 121 18.15 24.58 1.63
N MET A 122 18.93 24.96 2.65
CA MET A 122 18.41 25.21 4.00
C MET A 122 17.40 26.36 3.98
N CYS A 123 17.72 27.49 3.34
CA CYS A 123 16.78 28.60 3.19
C CYS A 123 15.52 28.17 2.43
N HIS A 124 15.68 27.42 1.34
CA HIS A 124 14.58 26.91 0.51
C HIS A 124 13.58 26.09 1.32
N GLU A 125 14.06 25.24 2.23
CA GLU A 125 13.21 24.42 3.11
C GLU A 125 12.24 25.27 3.96
N TYR A 126 12.71 26.42 4.49
CA TYR A 126 11.87 27.32 5.29
C TYR A 126 10.95 28.20 4.44
N ILE A 127 11.44 28.72 3.32
CA ILE A 127 10.68 29.68 2.49
C ILE A 127 9.69 29.00 1.54
N THR A 128 9.84 27.72 1.22
CA THR A 128 8.90 26.97 0.36
C THR A 128 7.52 26.82 1.01
N ASN A 129 7.47 26.82 2.35
CA ASN A 129 6.20 26.76 3.06
C ASN A 129 5.32 27.98 2.72
N PRO A 130 4.15 27.81 2.08
CA PRO A 130 3.29 28.94 1.71
C PRO A 130 2.75 29.68 2.93
N SER A 131 2.72 29.04 4.10
CA SER A 131 2.31 29.65 5.37
C SER A 131 3.40 30.51 6.04
N SER A 132 4.56 30.73 5.40
CA SER A 132 5.62 31.61 5.91
C SER A 132 5.66 32.98 5.20
N VAL A 133 6.01 34.02 5.95
CA VAL A 133 6.29 35.37 5.42
C VAL A 133 7.80 35.51 5.24
N ILE A 134 8.23 35.93 4.05
CA ILE A 134 9.65 36.05 3.69
C ILE A 134 10.10 37.50 3.93
N LEU A 135 11.13 37.66 4.75
CA LEU A 135 11.79 38.95 4.95
C LEU A 135 13.06 39.03 4.11
N ALA A 136 12.98 39.65 2.94
CA ALA A 136 14.11 39.79 2.02
C ALA A 136 14.98 41.00 2.42
N VAL A 137 15.99 40.75 3.25
CA VAL A 137 16.89 41.79 3.77
C VAL A 137 18.03 42.04 2.79
N SER A 138 18.19 43.29 2.35
CA SER A 138 19.27 43.74 1.46
C SER A 138 19.92 45.02 2.00
N ALA A 139 21.16 45.30 1.61
CA ALA A 139 21.85 46.54 1.97
C ALA A 139 21.61 47.60 0.89
N ALA A 140 21.30 48.84 1.28
CA ALA A 140 20.99 49.93 0.36
C ALA A 140 22.21 50.48 -0.40
N ASN A 141 23.42 50.25 0.14
CA ASN A 141 24.67 50.62 -0.51
C ASN A 141 25.15 49.60 -1.56
N GLN A 142 24.33 48.58 -1.86
CA GLN A 142 24.58 47.60 -2.91
C GLN A 142 23.44 47.65 -3.92
N ASP A 143 23.73 47.25 -5.16
CA ASP A 143 22.70 47.14 -6.18
C ASP A 143 21.69 46.04 -5.81
N ILE A 144 20.43 46.45 -5.64
CA ILE A 144 19.32 45.58 -5.23
C ILE A 144 19.02 44.50 -6.27
N ALA A 145 19.34 44.74 -7.55
CA ALA A 145 19.15 43.76 -8.62
C ALA A 145 20.05 42.52 -8.43
N ASN A 146 21.15 42.66 -7.69
CA ASN A 146 22.07 41.58 -7.36
C ASN A 146 21.81 40.94 -5.99
N SER A 147 20.67 41.25 -5.35
CA SER A 147 20.31 40.70 -4.05
C SER A 147 19.96 39.21 -4.13
N ASP A 148 20.80 38.38 -3.51
CA ASP A 148 20.54 36.93 -3.42
C ASP A 148 19.28 36.63 -2.60
N ALA A 149 18.97 37.45 -1.60
CA ALA A 149 17.77 37.30 -0.77
C ALA A 149 16.49 37.50 -1.57
N LEU A 150 16.44 38.53 -2.43
CA LEU A 150 15.29 38.76 -3.31
C LEU A 150 15.19 37.70 -4.40
N LYS A 151 16.31 37.29 -4.98
CA LYS A 151 16.33 36.24 -6.00
C LYS A 151 15.71 34.94 -5.47
N VAL A 152 16.16 34.48 -4.30
CA VAL A 152 15.66 33.25 -3.67
C VAL A 152 14.20 33.41 -3.21
N ALA A 153 13.79 34.60 -2.77
CA ALA A 153 12.38 34.85 -2.44
C ALA A 153 11.46 34.79 -3.68
N LEU A 154 11.87 35.39 -4.80
CA LEU A 154 11.09 35.41 -6.04
C LEU A 154 11.03 34.04 -6.73
N GLU A 155 12.00 33.14 -6.48
CA GLU A 155 11.94 31.74 -6.93
C GLU A 155 10.74 30.98 -6.33
N VAL A 156 10.31 31.32 -5.10
CA VAL A 156 9.21 30.65 -4.37
C VAL A 156 7.95 31.51 -4.15
N ASP A 157 8.04 32.80 -4.45
CA ASP A 157 6.95 33.78 -4.39
C ASP A 157 7.09 34.81 -5.54
N PRO A 158 6.87 34.41 -6.81
CA PRO A 158 7.10 35.27 -7.97
C PRO A 158 6.25 36.55 -7.98
N GLU A 159 5.05 36.48 -7.39
CA GLU A 159 4.12 37.62 -7.29
C GLU A 159 4.34 38.47 -6.02
N GLY A 160 5.33 38.10 -5.19
CA GLY A 160 5.70 38.84 -3.98
C GLY A 160 4.55 38.97 -2.97
N HIS A 161 3.65 38.00 -2.89
CA HIS A 161 2.43 38.04 -2.08
C HIS A 161 2.70 37.92 -0.58
N ARG A 162 3.79 37.25 -0.20
CA ARG A 162 4.19 37.02 1.19
C ARG A 162 5.63 37.45 1.45
N THR A 163 6.20 38.24 0.53
CA THR A 163 7.57 38.75 0.60
C THR A 163 7.57 40.24 0.93
N ILE A 164 8.36 40.62 1.93
CA ILE A 164 8.57 42.00 2.37
C ILE A 164 10.04 42.35 2.14
N GLY A 165 10.29 43.43 1.41
CA GLY A 165 11.64 43.93 1.20
C GLY A 165 12.10 44.78 2.39
N VAL A 166 13.31 44.52 2.91
CA VAL A 166 13.92 45.37 3.95
C VAL A 166 15.24 45.90 3.45
N LEU A 167 15.35 47.22 3.35
CA LEU A 167 16.59 47.90 3.00
C LEU A 167 17.30 48.39 4.26
N THR A 168 18.45 47.80 4.54
CA THR A 168 19.34 48.18 5.65
C THR A 168 20.44 49.12 5.18
N LYS A 169 21.13 49.79 6.10
CA LYS A 169 22.30 50.65 5.79
C LYS A 169 21.98 51.80 4.82
N VAL A 170 20.75 52.34 4.91
CA VAL A 170 20.29 53.47 4.08
C VAL A 170 21.08 54.75 4.36
N ASP A 171 21.69 54.83 5.54
CA ASP A 171 22.60 55.88 6.00
C ASP A 171 24.00 55.83 5.38
N LEU A 172 24.42 54.68 4.83
CA LEU A 172 25.75 54.46 4.25
C LEU A 172 25.78 54.53 2.73
N MET A 173 24.79 55.19 2.13
CA MET A 173 24.74 55.41 0.68
C MET A 173 25.71 56.51 0.25
N ASP A 174 26.21 56.41 -0.99
CA ASP A 174 27.11 57.40 -1.55
C ASP A 174 26.43 58.76 -1.66
N SER A 175 27.16 59.82 -1.32
CA SER A 175 26.63 61.18 -1.38
C SER A 175 26.17 61.52 -2.80
N GLY A 176 24.90 61.93 -2.94
CA GLY A 176 24.26 62.20 -4.23
C GLY A 176 23.42 61.03 -4.79
N THR A 177 23.40 59.88 -4.11
CA THR A 177 22.50 58.75 -4.42
C THR A 177 21.45 58.56 -3.30
N ASP A 178 20.31 57.98 -3.65
CA ASP A 178 19.27 57.60 -2.70
C ASP A 178 18.56 56.31 -3.14
N ALA A 179 17.87 55.67 -2.21
CA ALA A 179 17.13 54.43 -2.44
C ALA A 179 15.63 54.68 -2.65
N LEU A 180 15.20 55.90 -2.99
CA LEU A 180 13.79 56.28 -3.01
C LEU A 180 12.98 55.48 -4.04
N ASP A 181 13.57 55.19 -5.21
CA ASP A 181 12.91 54.39 -6.24
C ASP A 181 12.72 52.93 -5.80
N ILE A 182 13.66 52.38 -5.03
CA ILE A 182 13.54 51.03 -4.46
C ILE A 182 12.47 51.03 -3.35
N LEU A 183 12.50 52.02 -2.46
CA LEU A 183 11.52 52.16 -1.37
C LEU A 183 10.09 52.39 -1.87
N HIS A 184 9.91 53.01 -3.04
CA HIS A 184 8.63 53.12 -3.71
C HIS A 184 8.22 51.88 -4.53
N GLY A 185 9.08 50.86 -4.61
CA GLY A 185 8.82 49.64 -5.38
C GLY A 185 8.86 49.85 -6.90
N ARG A 186 9.52 50.90 -7.39
CA ARG A 186 9.64 51.20 -8.84
C ARG A 186 10.67 50.30 -9.54
N VAL A 187 11.69 49.83 -8.80
CA VAL A 187 12.75 48.96 -9.33
C VAL A 187 12.30 47.50 -9.31
N ILE A 188 11.91 46.99 -8.13
CA ILE A 188 11.38 45.65 -7.94
C ILE A 188 10.02 45.80 -7.25
N PRO A 189 8.89 45.45 -7.89
CA PRO A 189 7.59 45.55 -7.25
C PRO A 189 7.36 44.37 -6.30
N LEU A 190 7.08 44.65 -5.02
CA LEU A 190 6.62 43.67 -4.03
C LEU A 190 5.25 44.09 -3.50
N ARG A 191 4.34 43.14 -3.26
CA ARG A 191 2.97 43.44 -2.82
C ARG A 191 2.92 44.14 -1.46
N HIS A 192 3.87 43.82 -0.58
CA HIS A 192 4.04 44.47 0.72
C HIS A 192 5.06 45.63 0.72
N GLY A 193 5.66 45.92 -0.43
CA GLY A 193 6.63 47.00 -0.61
C GLY A 193 7.96 46.79 0.13
N PHE A 194 8.69 47.90 0.26
CA PHE A 194 9.99 47.96 0.91
C PHE A 194 9.97 48.86 2.14
N VAL A 195 10.68 48.47 3.19
CA VAL A 195 10.89 49.28 4.39
C VAL A 195 12.38 49.52 4.62
N GLY A 196 12.77 50.79 4.66
CA GLY A 196 14.13 51.21 5.00
C GLY A 196 14.34 51.22 6.52
N VAL A 197 15.48 50.71 6.98
CA VAL A 197 15.89 50.70 8.39
C VAL A 197 17.33 51.17 8.56
N VAL A 198 17.59 51.89 9.65
CA VAL A 198 18.93 52.32 10.05
C VAL A 198 19.28 51.61 11.35
N ASN A 199 20.38 50.86 11.32
CA ASN A 199 20.83 50.06 12.44
C ASN A 199 22.06 50.69 13.09
N ARG A 200 22.34 50.33 14.35
CA ARG A 200 23.60 50.68 15.02
C ARG A 200 24.81 50.22 14.21
N SER A 201 25.74 51.15 13.97
CA SER A 201 27.05 50.85 13.39
C SER A 201 27.94 50.10 14.38
N GLN A 202 29.07 49.58 13.91
CA GLN A 202 30.04 48.93 14.80
C GLN A 202 30.60 49.92 15.84
N LYS A 203 30.73 51.20 15.47
CA LYS A 203 31.17 52.26 16.38
C LYS A 203 30.14 52.49 17.49
N ASP A 204 28.86 52.63 17.13
CA ASP A 204 27.77 52.85 18.11
C ASP A 204 27.68 51.70 19.12
N ILE A 205 27.96 50.47 18.68
CA ILE A 205 27.97 49.29 19.55
C ILE A 205 29.14 49.35 20.53
N ASN A 206 30.34 49.69 20.03
CA ASN A 206 31.54 49.80 20.87
C ASN A 206 31.41 50.95 21.89
N GLU A 207 30.67 52.01 21.54
CA GLU A 207 30.36 53.15 22.41
C GLU A 207 29.17 52.88 23.36
N GLY A 208 28.56 51.70 23.31
CA GLY A 208 27.50 51.31 24.24
C GLY A 208 26.12 51.93 23.94
N MET A 209 25.88 52.45 22.74
CA MET A 209 24.60 53.07 22.36
C MET A 209 23.43 52.10 22.60
N THR A 210 22.43 52.56 23.35
CA THR A 210 21.25 51.78 23.69
C THR A 210 20.32 51.61 22.48
N ILE A 211 19.43 50.62 22.53
CA ILE A 211 18.44 50.41 21.46
C ILE A 211 17.46 51.59 21.37
N ARG A 212 17.08 52.17 22.51
CA ARG A 212 16.15 53.32 22.55
C ARG A 212 16.75 54.54 21.87
N GLU A 213 18.02 54.84 22.13
CA GLU A 213 18.75 55.92 21.45
C GLU A 213 18.87 55.66 19.94
N ALA A 214 19.17 54.42 19.54
CA ALA A 214 19.26 54.05 18.13
C ALA A 214 17.92 54.26 17.38
N LEU A 215 16.78 53.93 18.00
CA LEU A 215 15.45 54.17 17.42
C LEU A 215 15.13 55.66 17.28
N VAL A 216 15.55 56.48 18.25
CA VAL A 216 15.40 57.95 18.17
C VAL A 216 16.27 58.51 17.04
N ASN A 217 17.51 58.04 16.91
CA ASN A 217 18.42 58.42 15.84
C ASN A 217 17.90 58.01 14.46
N GLU A 218 17.37 56.79 14.32
CA GLU A 218 16.72 56.31 13.10
C GLU A 218 15.55 57.22 12.70
N ARG A 219 14.70 57.59 13.66
CA ARG A 219 13.57 58.49 13.41
C ARG A 219 14.05 59.88 12.95
N HIS A 220 15.08 60.42 13.59
CA HIS A 220 15.66 61.70 13.20
C HIS A 220 16.30 61.66 11.82
N PHE A 221 16.97 60.57 11.47
CA PHE A 221 17.54 60.36 10.14
C PHE A 221 16.47 60.49 9.07
N PHE A 222 15.39 59.69 9.13
CA PHE A 222 14.33 59.72 8.13
C PHE A 222 13.58 61.07 8.08
N GLN A 223 13.42 61.75 9.21
CA GLN A 223 12.75 63.05 9.26
C GLN A 223 13.61 64.20 8.70
N ARG A 224 14.93 64.12 8.83
CA ARG A 224 15.87 65.18 8.41
C ARG A 224 16.44 64.95 7.01
N HIS A 225 16.48 63.71 6.53
CA HIS A 225 17.06 63.38 5.23
C HIS A 225 16.23 63.99 4.08
N PRO A 226 16.82 64.79 3.18
CA PRO A 226 16.09 65.48 2.12
C PRO A 226 15.26 64.55 1.22
N ALA A 227 15.80 63.39 0.85
CA ALA A 227 15.13 62.44 -0.03
C ALA A 227 14.03 61.61 0.66
N TYR A 228 14.17 61.30 1.95
CA TYR A 228 13.29 60.34 2.64
C TYR A 228 12.23 60.99 3.54
N ARG A 229 12.32 62.31 3.76
CA ARG A 229 11.39 63.05 4.63
C ARG A 229 9.92 62.85 4.27
N SER A 230 9.61 62.75 2.98
CA SER A 230 8.24 62.51 2.46
C SER A 230 7.69 61.14 2.82
N ILE A 231 8.55 60.14 3.03
CA ILE A 231 8.18 58.75 3.33
C ILE A 231 8.52 58.34 4.76
N ALA A 232 9.03 59.26 5.59
CA ALA A 232 9.53 58.97 6.94
C ALA A 232 8.52 58.21 7.84
N ASN A 233 7.22 58.44 7.66
CA ASN A 233 6.17 57.76 8.44
C ASN A 233 5.99 56.27 8.05
N ARG A 234 6.52 55.83 6.90
CA ARG A 234 6.49 54.45 6.40
C ARG A 234 7.87 53.77 6.48
N MET A 235 8.79 54.33 7.24
CA MET A 235 10.17 53.86 7.36
C MET A 235 10.53 53.61 8.81
N GLY A 236 11.64 52.89 9.03
CA GLY A 236 12.19 52.60 10.33
C GLY A 236 11.66 51.33 10.97
N SER A 237 12.38 50.89 12.00
CA SER A 237 12.19 49.61 12.69
C SER A 237 10.83 49.52 13.39
N GLN A 238 10.32 50.63 13.93
CA GLN A 238 8.99 50.66 14.57
C GLN A 238 7.85 50.46 13.56
N TYR A 239 7.96 51.05 12.36
CA TYR A 239 6.99 50.84 11.30
C TYR A 239 7.07 49.40 10.78
N LEU A 240 8.29 48.89 10.55
CA LEU A 240 8.51 47.51 10.14
C LEU A 240 7.87 46.51 11.11
N ALA A 241 8.06 46.67 12.41
CA ALA A 241 7.46 45.78 13.41
C ALA A 241 5.92 45.78 13.35
N LYS A 242 5.29 46.95 13.17
CA LYS A 242 3.83 47.06 13.02
C LYS A 242 3.33 46.38 11.74
N VAL A 243 4.03 46.61 10.63
CA VAL A 243 3.69 46.02 9.33
C VAL A 243 3.85 44.50 9.36
N LEU A 244 4.95 43.98 9.93
CA LEU A 244 5.18 42.54 10.08
C LEU A 244 4.09 41.88 10.91
N ASN A 245 3.69 42.49 12.02
CA ASN A 245 2.61 41.96 12.85
C ASN A 245 1.26 41.93 12.10
N LEU A 246 0.93 42.99 11.37
CA LEU A 246 -0.31 43.06 10.59
C LEU A 246 -0.32 42.01 9.48
N ILE A 247 0.78 41.89 8.72
CA ILE A 247 0.90 40.90 7.65
C ILE A 247 0.84 39.49 8.23
N LEU A 248 1.53 39.22 9.33
CA LEU A 248 1.49 37.92 9.98
C LEU A 248 0.08 37.56 10.45
N MET A 249 -0.65 38.48 11.06
CA MET A 249 -2.02 38.25 11.51
C MET A 249 -2.98 37.94 10.36
N HIS A 250 -2.87 38.69 9.25
CA HIS A 250 -3.64 38.42 8.03
C HIS A 250 -3.27 37.06 7.44
N HIS A 251 -1.98 36.77 7.33
CA HIS A 251 -1.48 35.51 6.79
C HIS A 251 -1.93 34.30 7.60
N ILE A 252 -1.85 34.38 8.95
CA ILE A 252 -2.37 33.34 9.84
C ILE A 252 -3.86 33.12 9.57
N ARG A 253 -4.67 34.19 9.51
CA ARG A 253 -6.11 34.10 9.28
C ARG A 253 -6.42 33.43 7.94
N ASP A 254 -5.69 33.77 6.89
CA ASP A 254 -5.93 33.28 5.54
C ASP A 254 -5.42 31.82 5.36
N CYS A 255 -4.36 31.41 6.08
CA CYS A 255 -3.83 30.03 6.06
C CYS A 255 -4.56 29.05 6.99
N LEU A 256 -5.23 29.53 8.04
CA LEU A 256 -5.90 28.68 9.05
C LEU A 256 -6.92 27.69 8.45
N PRO A 257 -7.80 28.07 7.50
CA PRO A 257 -8.74 27.14 6.88
C PRO A 257 -8.03 25.97 6.16
N THR A 258 -6.95 26.26 5.43
CA THR A 258 -6.15 25.25 4.72
C THR A 258 -5.47 24.31 5.70
N ILE A 259 -4.88 24.84 6.76
CA ILE A 259 -4.25 24.03 7.82
C ILE A 259 -5.28 23.10 8.48
N LYS A 260 -6.47 23.62 8.81
CA LYS A 260 -7.57 22.84 9.37
C LYS A 260 -7.98 21.69 8.45
N THR A 261 -8.17 21.98 7.16
CA THR A 261 -8.56 20.99 6.16
C THR A 261 -7.51 19.89 6.03
N ARG A 262 -6.22 20.25 6.01
CA ARG A 262 -5.12 19.28 5.96
C ARG A 262 -5.09 18.37 7.19
N ILE A 263 -5.24 18.93 8.39
CA ILE A 263 -5.30 18.16 9.64
C ILE A 263 -6.50 17.22 9.65
N MET A 264 -7.67 17.68 9.19
CA MET A 264 -8.86 16.84 9.07
C MET A 264 -8.67 15.70 8.07
N GLY A 265 -8.01 15.93 6.94
CA GLY A 265 -7.65 14.88 5.99
C GLY A 265 -6.72 13.83 6.62
N MET A 266 -5.62 14.27 7.23
CA MET A 266 -4.69 13.38 7.94
C MET A 266 -5.39 12.57 9.04
N LEU A 267 -6.35 13.16 9.75
CA LEU A 267 -7.14 12.47 10.77
C LEU A 267 -7.98 11.35 10.17
N VAL A 268 -8.62 11.60 9.02
CA VAL A 268 -9.41 10.58 8.31
C VAL A 268 -8.53 9.43 7.84
N ASP A 269 -7.35 9.74 7.28
CA ASP A 269 -6.41 8.73 6.81
C ASP A 269 -5.93 7.83 7.95
N ILE A 270 -5.52 8.44 9.08
CA ILE A 270 -5.10 7.72 10.29
C ILE A 270 -6.27 6.92 10.88
N GLN A 271 -7.49 7.46 10.85
CA GLN A 271 -8.67 6.75 11.33
C GLN A 271 -8.97 5.52 10.47
N HIS A 272 -8.82 5.61 9.14
CA HIS A 272 -8.97 4.49 8.23
C HIS A 272 -7.90 3.42 8.48
N GLU A 273 -6.64 3.83 8.65
CA GLU A 273 -5.55 2.93 9.01
C GLU A 273 -5.82 2.23 10.36
N MET A 274 -6.25 2.98 11.38
CA MET A 274 -6.59 2.43 12.69
C MET A 274 -7.77 1.43 12.61
N SER A 275 -8.78 1.72 11.81
CA SER A 275 -9.89 0.78 11.55
C SER A 275 -9.41 -0.51 10.87
N SER A 276 -8.41 -0.44 9.98
CA SER A 276 -7.83 -1.62 9.33
C SER A 276 -7.03 -2.52 10.29
N LEU A 277 -6.38 -1.93 11.29
CA LEU A 277 -5.70 -2.65 12.38
C LEU A 277 -6.69 -3.28 13.36
N GLY A 278 -7.92 -2.75 13.41
CA GLY A 278 -9.02 -3.20 14.26
C GLY A 278 -8.78 -2.90 15.75
N GLU A 279 -9.63 -3.43 16.61
CA GLU A 279 -9.58 -3.10 18.03
C GLU A 279 -8.45 -3.82 18.79
N PRO A 280 -7.79 -3.14 19.74
CA PRO A 280 -6.78 -3.76 20.59
C PRO A 280 -7.43 -4.79 21.52
N VAL A 281 -6.90 -6.01 21.53
CA VAL A 281 -7.29 -7.05 22.47
C VAL A 281 -6.71 -6.70 23.84
N LYS A 282 -7.46 -5.96 24.66
CA LYS A 282 -7.05 -5.64 26.04
C LYS A 282 -6.81 -6.96 26.80
N GLU A 283 -5.66 -7.04 27.49
CA GLU A 283 -5.23 -8.24 28.22
C GLU A 283 -6.19 -8.68 29.35
N GLN A 284 -7.13 -7.82 29.74
CA GLN A 284 -7.79 -7.90 31.04
C GLN A 284 -9.10 -8.69 31.11
N SER A 285 -9.59 -9.34 30.04
CA SER A 285 -10.75 -10.24 30.19
C SER A 285 -10.81 -11.40 29.20
N HIS A 286 -10.71 -12.62 29.73
CA HIS A 286 -10.83 -13.89 28.98
C HIS A 286 -12.19 -14.02 28.26
N THR A 287 -13.24 -13.37 28.78
CA THR A 287 -14.58 -13.39 28.17
C THR A 287 -14.64 -12.58 26.87
N LEU A 288 -13.94 -11.45 26.81
CA LEU A 288 -13.87 -10.63 25.60
C LEU A 288 -13.07 -11.32 24.48
N LYS A 289 -12.00 -12.04 24.84
CA LYS A 289 -11.23 -12.86 23.90
C LYS A 289 -12.08 -13.98 23.30
N GLY A 290 -12.88 -14.66 24.13
CA GLY A 290 -13.81 -15.69 23.67
C GLY A 290 -14.89 -15.14 22.74
N GLY A 291 -15.47 -13.98 23.06
CA GLY A 291 -16.45 -13.30 22.19
C GLY A 291 -15.87 -12.88 20.84
N LEU A 292 -14.66 -12.34 20.83
CA LEU A 292 -13.95 -11.98 19.59
C LEU A 292 -13.66 -13.21 18.72
N LEU A 293 -13.14 -14.28 19.33
CA LEU A 293 -12.89 -15.54 18.63
C LEU A 293 -14.17 -16.09 18.00
N LEU A 294 -15.26 -16.14 18.77
CA LEU A 294 -16.55 -16.63 18.27
C LEU A 294 -17.07 -15.77 17.12
N SER A 295 -16.92 -14.44 17.21
CA SER A 295 -17.29 -13.52 16.14
C SER A 295 -16.49 -13.79 14.86
N MET A 296 -15.17 -13.97 14.97
CA MET A 296 -14.30 -14.31 13.83
C MET A 296 -14.68 -15.65 13.18
N LEU A 297 -14.88 -16.69 13.99
CA LEU A 297 -15.28 -18.01 13.50
C LEU A 297 -16.67 -17.99 12.85
N SER A 298 -17.62 -17.27 13.46
CA SER A 298 -18.98 -17.11 12.91
C SER A 298 -18.96 -16.37 11.58
N LYS A 299 -18.13 -15.33 11.46
CA LYS A 299 -17.94 -14.58 10.22
C LYS A 299 -17.29 -15.43 9.13
N PHE A 300 -16.27 -16.23 9.47
CA PHE A 300 -15.66 -17.18 8.54
C PHE A 300 -16.69 -18.20 8.03
N ALA A 301 -17.46 -18.82 8.92
CA ALA A 301 -18.50 -19.78 8.55
C ALA A 301 -19.61 -19.16 7.68
N ALA A 302 -20.03 -17.93 8.01
CA ALA A 302 -21.00 -17.18 7.22
C ALA A 302 -20.46 -16.85 5.82
N ASN A 303 -19.19 -16.43 5.71
CA ASN A 303 -18.54 -16.14 4.43
C ASN A 303 -18.40 -17.40 3.57
N PHE A 304 -17.98 -18.53 4.16
CA PHE A 304 -17.87 -19.81 3.47
C PHE A 304 -19.23 -20.28 2.94
N SER A 305 -20.27 -20.19 3.76
CA SER A 305 -21.65 -20.52 3.35
C SER A 305 -22.14 -19.57 2.24
N ALA A 306 -21.86 -18.27 2.36
CA ALA A 306 -22.24 -17.29 1.35
C ALA A 306 -21.51 -17.51 0.01
N ALA A 307 -20.26 -18.00 0.03
CA ALA A 307 -19.50 -18.32 -1.18
C ALA A 307 -20.10 -19.53 -1.91
N ILE A 308 -20.55 -20.54 -1.17
CA ILE A 308 -21.25 -21.70 -1.73
C ILE A 308 -22.66 -21.32 -2.22
N ASP A 309 -23.37 -20.45 -1.49
CA ASP A 309 -24.70 -19.97 -1.87
C ASP A 309 -24.69 -18.96 -3.05
N GLY A 310 -23.51 -18.49 -3.48
CA GLY A 310 -23.37 -17.44 -4.50
C GLY A 310 -23.78 -16.04 -4.01
N LYS A 311 -23.85 -15.81 -2.69
CA LYS A 311 -24.13 -14.51 -2.05
C LYS A 311 -22.86 -13.73 -1.73
N ALA A 312 -21.69 -14.35 -1.81
CA ALA A 312 -20.42 -13.69 -1.56
C ALA A 312 -20.04 -12.81 -2.75
N HIS A 313 -19.90 -11.50 -2.52
CA HIS A 313 -19.28 -10.57 -3.45
C HIS A 313 -17.74 -10.61 -3.32
N MET A 314 -17.14 -11.79 -3.49
CA MET A 314 -15.69 -11.97 -3.43
C MET A 314 -15.21 -12.51 -4.77
N GLY A 315 -14.63 -11.65 -5.60
CA GLY A 315 -13.96 -12.03 -6.85
C GLY A 315 -14.09 -10.98 -7.96
N GLU A 316 -12.97 -10.73 -8.65
CA GLU A 316 -12.95 -10.08 -9.95
C GLU A 316 -13.91 -10.81 -10.90
N LEU A 317 -14.63 -10.09 -11.76
CA LEU A 317 -15.64 -10.60 -12.71
C LEU A 317 -15.09 -11.63 -13.75
N SER A 318 -13.85 -12.09 -13.60
CA SER A 318 -13.11 -12.86 -14.59
C SER A 318 -13.22 -14.38 -14.43
N GLU A 319 -13.55 -14.92 -13.26
CA GLU A 319 -13.55 -16.37 -13.01
C GLU A 319 -14.79 -16.84 -12.24
N LEU A 320 -15.29 -18.03 -12.59
CA LEU A 320 -16.34 -18.70 -11.83
C LEU A 320 -15.77 -19.21 -10.50
N TYR A 321 -16.46 -18.90 -9.40
CA TYR A 321 -15.99 -19.21 -8.05
C TYR A 321 -17.11 -19.78 -7.17
N GLY A 322 -16.75 -20.65 -6.24
CA GLY A 322 -17.63 -21.16 -5.20
C GLY A 322 -18.80 -21.96 -5.75
N GLY A 323 -20.02 -21.60 -5.34
CA GLY A 323 -21.23 -22.32 -5.75
C GLY A 323 -21.42 -22.40 -7.26
N ALA A 324 -21.13 -21.32 -7.98
CA ALA A 324 -21.27 -21.28 -9.43
C ALA A 324 -20.27 -22.22 -10.14
N ARG A 325 -19.06 -22.34 -9.59
CA ARG A 325 -18.03 -23.25 -10.10
C ARG A 325 -18.41 -24.71 -9.85
N ILE A 326 -18.93 -25.03 -8.67
CA ILE A 326 -19.46 -26.36 -8.34
C ILE A 326 -20.60 -26.74 -9.28
N ALA A 327 -21.54 -25.81 -9.55
CA ALA A 327 -22.62 -26.04 -10.51
C ALA A 327 -22.11 -26.29 -11.93
N PHE A 328 -21.05 -25.60 -12.35
CA PHE A 328 -20.37 -25.85 -13.62
C PHE A 328 -19.72 -27.24 -13.67
N ILE A 329 -19.08 -27.68 -12.58
CA ILE A 329 -18.49 -29.03 -12.50
C ILE A 329 -19.58 -30.09 -12.71
N PHE A 330 -20.72 -29.97 -12.04
CA PHE A 330 -21.81 -30.95 -12.18
C PHE A 330 -22.49 -30.94 -13.55
N ASN A 331 -22.80 -29.77 -14.11
CA ASN A 331 -23.64 -29.68 -15.30
C ASN A 331 -22.88 -29.62 -16.62
N GLU A 332 -21.62 -29.17 -16.61
CA GLU A 332 -20.82 -29.03 -17.83
C GLU A 332 -19.69 -30.05 -17.87
N VAL A 333 -18.92 -30.18 -16.79
CA VAL A 333 -17.74 -31.06 -16.79
C VAL A 333 -18.17 -32.52 -16.68
N PHE A 334 -18.96 -32.86 -15.67
CA PHE A 334 -19.40 -34.23 -15.44
C PHE A 334 -20.32 -34.74 -16.57
N VAL A 335 -21.26 -33.92 -17.04
CA VAL A 335 -22.11 -34.27 -18.19
C VAL A 335 -21.27 -34.55 -19.43
N LYS A 336 -20.30 -33.68 -19.79
CA LYS A 336 -19.43 -33.93 -20.95
C LYS A 336 -18.57 -35.19 -20.78
N LEU A 337 -18.10 -35.48 -19.57
CA LEU A 337 -17.37 -36.72 -19.29
C LEU A 337 -18.26 -37.95 -19.54
N VAL A 338 -19.52 -37.91 -19.10
CA VAL A 338 -20.47 -39.00 -19.32
C VAL A 338 -20.93 -39.08 -20.78
N GLU A 339 -21.15 -37.96 -21.46
CA GLU A 339 -21.52 -37.93 -22.89
C GLU A 339 -20.37 -38.33 -23.81
N SER A 340 -19.12 -38.08 -23.42
CA SER A 340 -17.94 -38.55 -24.15
C SER A 340 -17.76 -40.07 -24.10
N PHE A 341 -18.49 -40.74 -23.20
CA PHE A 341 -18.48 -42.19 -23.09
C PHE A 341 -19.30 -42.80 -24.22
N ASP A 342 -18.63 -43.52 -25.13
CA ASP A 342 -19.31 -44.37 -26.10
C ASP A 342 -19.77 -45.68 -25.42
N PRO A 343 -21.09 -45.95 -25.34
CA PRO A 343 -21.62 -47.17 -24.74
C PRO A 343 -21.17 -48.47 -25.42
N CYS A 344 -20.76 -48.40 -26.68
CA CYS A 344 -20.31 -49.53 -27.49
C CYS A 344 -18.78 -49.65 -27.55
N ASP A 345 -18.04 -48.70 -26.99
CA ASP A 345 -16.59 -48.74 -26.99
C ASP A 345 -16.07 -49.94 -26.17
N GLY A 346 -15.15 -50.70 -26.75
CA GLY A 346 -14.65 -51.96 -26.20
C GLY A 346 -15.62 -53.16 -26.29
N LEU A 347 -16.69 -53.06 -27.08
CA LEU A 347 -17.59 -54.17 -27.45
C LEU A 347 -17.41 -54.50 -28.93
N SER A 348 -16.40 -55.31 -29.27
CA SER A 348 -16.27 -55.83 -30.64
C SER A 348 -17.33 -56.91 -30.92
N ASP A 349 -17.69 -57.11 -32.19
CA ASP A 349 -18.59 -58.22 -32.57
C ASP A 349 -18.02 -59.57 -32.14
N THR A 350 -16.70 -59.73 -32.15
CA THR A 350 -16.00 -60.91 -31.64
C THR A 350 -16.18 -61.08 -30.12
N ASP A 351 -16.17 -60.01 -29.34
CA ASP A 351 -16.40 -60.05 -27.89
C ASP A 351 -17.86 -60.41 -27.59
N ILE A 352 -18.80 -59.84 -28.34
CA ILE A 352 -20.23 -60.12 -28.20
C ILE A 352 -20.50 -61.59 -28.53
N GLN A 353 -19.98 -62.09 -29.66
CA GLN A 353 -20.08 -63.50 -30.04
C GLN A 353 -19.47 -64.40 -28.96
N THR A 354 -18.28 -64.07 -28.48
CA THR A 354 -17.59 -64.83 -27.43
C THR A 354 -18.42 -64.85 -26.14
N ALA A 355 -19.02 -63.72 -25.74
CA ALA A 355 -19.90 -63.64 -24.57
C ALA A 355 -21.16 -64.51 -24.75
N ILE A 356 -21.75 -64.54 -25.95
CA ILE A 356 -22.90 -65.39 -26.28
C ILE A 356 -22.53 -66.87 -26.19
N PHE A 357 -21.39 -67.28 -26.78
CA PHE A 357 -20.92 -68.67 -26.72
C PHE A 357 -20.61 -69.09 -25.29
N ASN A 358 -19.94 -68.25 -24.52
CA ASN A 358 -19.61 -68.53 -23.11
C ASN A 358 -20.87 -68.62 -22.23
N ALA A 359 -21.87 -67.75 -22.45
CA ALA A 359 -23.13 -67.79 -21.72
C ALA A 359 -24.00 -69.00 -22.11
N THR A 360 -23.89 -69.47 -23.35
CA THR A 360 -24.57 -70.65 -23.87
C THR A 360 -23.99 -71.95 -23.29
N GLY A 361 -22.66 -72.00 -23.14
CA GLY A 361 -21.94 -73.17 -22.64
C GLY A 361 -22.05 -74.38 -23.57
N CYS A 362 -22.09 -75.60 -23.01
CA CYS A 362 -22.08 -76.84 -23.78
C CYS A 362 -23.40 -77.21 -24.47
N ARG A 363 -24.42 -76.35 -24.44
CA ARG A 363 -25.77 -76.63 -24.97
C ARG A 363 -25.98 -75.95 -26.32
N ALA A 364 -26.75 -76.56 -27.21
CA ALA A 364 -27.17 -75.87 -28.45
C ALA A 364 -28.31 -74.88 -28.12
N PRO A 365 -28.12 -73.55 -28.28
CA PRO A 365 -29.14 -72.58 -27.93
C PRO A 365 -30.17 -72.45 -29.07
N LEU A 366 -31.44 -72.29 -28.71
CA LEU A 366 -32.49 -71.85 -29.65
C LEU A 366 -32.60 -70.31 -29.69
N PHE A 367 -32.13 -69.63 -28.64
CA PHE A 367 -32.19 -68.17 -28.47
C PHE A 367 -30.92 -67.66 -27.80
N VAL A 368 -30.61 -66.37 -27.99
CA VAL A 368 -29.46 -65.71 -27.35
C VAL A 368 -29.68 -65.64 -25.82
N PRO A 369 -28.72 -66.08 -24.99
CA PRO A 369 -28.85 -66.01 -23.53
C PRO A 369 -28.85 -64.58 -22.99
N GLU A 370 -29.74 -64.26 -22.05
CA GLU A 370 -29.77 -62.98 -21.33
C GLU A 370 -28.46 -62.70 -20.57
N GLY A 371 -27.80 -63.75 -20.08
CA GLY A 371 -26.53 -63.63 -19.35
C GLY A 371 -25.40 -62.99 -20.16
N ALA A 372 -25.40 -63.13 -21.49
CA ALA A 372 -24.42 -62.46 -22.34
C ALA A 372 -24.63 -60.93 -22.31
N PHE A 373 -25.89 -60.48 -22.44
CA PHE A 373 -26.25 -59.07 -22.33
C PHE A 373 -25.89 -58.49 -20.96
N GLU A 374 -26.22 -59.20 -19.87
CA GLU A 374 -25.89 -58.72 -18.52
C GLU A 374 -24.38 -58.51 -18.31
N ILE A 375 -23.54 -59.43 -18.79
CA ILE A 375 -22.08 -59.33 -18.65
C ILE A 375 -21.56 -58.08 -19.37
N LEU A 376 -22.02 -57.85 -20.60
CA LEU A 376 -21.57 -56.72 -21.41
C LEU A 376 -22.04 -55.38 -20.82
N VAL A 377 -23.31 -55.29 -20.39
CA VAL A 377 -23.83 -54.07 -19.75
C VAL A 377 -23.12 -53.79 -18.42
N ARG A 378 -22.90 -54.81 -17.57
CA ARG A 378 -22.14 -54.63 -16.32
C ARG A 378 -20.72 -54.11 -16.59
N ARG A 379 -20.06 -54.57 -17.66
CA ARG A 379 -18.74 -54.07 -18.05
C ARG A 379 -18.77 -52.58 -18.39
N GLN A 380 -19.80 -52.11 -19.10
CA GLN A 380 -19.93 -50.70 -19.45
C GLN A 380 -20.33 -49.83 -18.26
N VAL A 381 -21.32 -50.25 -17.45
CA VAL A 381 -21.75 -49.51 -16.26
C VAL A 381 -20.61 -49.31 -15.27
N LYS A 382 -19.74 -50.32 -15.09
CA LYS A 382 -18.57 -50.21 -14.20
C LYS A 382 -17.61 -49.09 -14.60
N ARG A 383 -17.50 -48.75 -15.89
CA ARG A 383 -16.62 -47.67 -16.36
C ARG A 383 -17.10 -46.29 -15.91
N LEU A 384 -18.37 -46.12 -15.54
CA LEU A 384 -18.93 -44.87 -15.03
C LEU A 384 -18.45 -44.51 -13.61
N GLU A 385 -17.84 -45.47 -12.89
CA GLU A 385 -17.32 -45.23 -11.54
C GLU A 385 -16.22 -44.17 -11.53
N GLN A 386 -15.27 -44.26 -12.46
CA GLN A 386 -14.11 -43.36 -12.49
C GLN A 386 -14.48 -41.90 -12.79
N PRO A 387 -15.34 -41.57 -13.78
CA PRO A 387 -15.87 -40.22 -13.94
C PRO A 387 -16.61 -39.68 -12.71
N GLY A 388 -17.35 -40.55 -12.01
CA GLY A 388 -18.03 -40.18 -10.76
C GLY A 388 -17.06 -39.78 -9.65
N LEU A 389 -15.99 -40.57 -9.46
CA LEU A 389 -14.93 -40.26 -8.49
C LEU A 389 -14.16 -38.98 -8.86
N GLN A 390 -13.83 -38.79 -10.14
CA GLN A 390 -13.18 -37.56 -10.61
C GLN A 390 -14.03 -36.31 -10.36
N CYS A 391 -15.36 -36.39 -10.53
CA CYS A 391 -16.25 -35.29 -10.22
C CYS A 391 -16.20 -34.90 -8.74
N VAL A 392 -16.12 -35.89 -7.83
CA VAL A 392 -15.98 -35.64 -6.39
C VAL A 392 -14.66 -34.95 -6.07
N ASP A 393 -13.55 -35.38 -6.69
CA ASP A 393 -12.24 -34.77 -6.49
C ASP A 393 -12.20 -33.31 -6.96
N LEU A 394 -12.80 -33.00 -8.12
CA LEU A 394 -12.90 -31.62 -8.63
C LEU A 394 -13.72 -30.72 -7.70
N VAL A 395 -14.81 -31.23 -7.12
CA VAL A 395 -15.62 -30.49 -6.15
C VAL A 395 -14.85 -30.29 -4.84
N TYR A 396 -14.09 -31.29 -4.40
CA TYR A 396 -13.23 -31.17 -3.22
C TYR A 396 -12.18 -30.07 -3.40
N ASP A 397 -11.49 -30.02 -4.55
CA ASP A 397 -10.50 -29.00 -4.86
C ASP A 397 -11.11 -27.59 -4.86
N GLU A 398 -12.32 -27.42 -5.42
CA GLU A 398 -13.02 -26.14 -5.39
C GLU A 398 -13.42 -25.73 -3.96
N LEU A 399 -13.89 -26.67 -3.13
CA LEU A 399 -14.20 -26.38 -1.73
C LEU A 399 -12.95 -26.00 -0.93
N MET A 400 -11.79 -26.57 -1.26
CA MET A 400 -10.51 -26.15 -0.69
C MET A 400 -10.11 -24.75 -1.12
N HIS A 401 -10.30 -24.44 -2.41
CA HIS A 401 -10.05 -23.11 -2.91
C HIS A 401 -10.94 -22.07 -2.22
N VAL A 402 -12.23 -22.35 -2.06
CA VAL A 402 -13.17 -21.48 -1.33
C VAL A 402 -12.73 -21.25 0.11
N ALA A 403 -12.32 -22.30 0.83
CA ALA A 403 -11.88 -22.17 2.22
C ALA A 403 -10.72 -21.19 2.37
N SER A 404 -9.73 -21.24 1.47
CA SER A 404 -8.57 -20.35 1.47
C SER A 404 -8.90 -18.89 1.13
N GLN A 405 -9.94 -18.64 0.33
CA GLN A 405 -10.33 -17.27 -0.05
C GLN A 405 -11.29 -16.61 0.95
N CYS A 406 -11.88 -17.39 1.87
CA CYS A 406 -12.84 -16.89 2.86
C CYS A 406 -12.19 -16.16 4.06
N GLU A 407 -10.89 -15.86 3.99
CA GLU A 407 -10.15 -15.11 5.01
C GLU A 407 -10.71 -13.70 5.22
N SER A 408 -11.07 -13.37 6.47
CA SER A 408 -11.41 -11.99 6.82
C SER A 408 -10.14 -11.18 7.13
N THR A 409 -10.20 -9.86 6.92
CA THR A 409 -9.14 -8.92 7.32
C THR A 409 -8.82 -9.01 8.82
N GLU A 410 -9.82 -9.33 9.65
CA GLU A 410 -9.67 -9.52 11.08
C GLU A 410 -8.89 -10.79 11.44
N LEU A 411 -9.07 -11.88 10.67
CA LEU A 411 -8.40 -13.15 10.85
C LEU A 411 -6.92 -13.07 10.43
N ARG A 412 -6.61 -12.25 9.41
CA ARG A 412 -5.22 -11.95 8.99
C ARG A 412 -4.38 -11.29 10.08
N ARG A 413 -4.99 -10.70 11.11
CA ARG A 413 -4.26 -10.16 12.27
C ARG A 413 -3.67 -11.25 13.18
N PHE A 414 -4.19 -12.47 13.08
CA PHE A 414 -3.83 -13.59 13.95
C PHE A 414 -3.41 -14.79 13.10
N ASP A 415 -2.18 -14.79 12.59
CA ASP A 415 -1.66 -15.82 11.68
C ASP A 415 -1.85 -17.25 12.22
N GLN A 416 -1.52 -17.49 13.49
CA GLN A 416 -1.70 -18.80 14.11
C GLN A 416 -3.17 -19.23 14.17
N LEU A 417 -4.09 -18.30 14.42
CA LEU A 417 -5.52 -18.62 14.45
C LEU A 417 -6.02 -18.91 13.02
N ARG A 418 -5.60 -18.11 12.04
CA ARG A 418 -5.91 -18.32 10.63
C ARG A 418 -5.51 -19.73 10.19
N ASP A 419 -4.26 -20.09 10.40
CA ASP A 419 -3.72 -21.38 9.96
C ASP A 419 -4.47 -22.54 10.62
N ASN A 420 -4.72 -22.45 11.93
CA ASN A 420 -5.51 -23.46 12.65
C ASN A 420 -6.96 -23.58 12.13
N VAL A 421 -7.61 -22.46 11.78
CA VAL A 421 -8.98 -22.48 11.24
C VAL A 421 -8.99 -23.17 9.87
N ILE A 422 -8.05 -22.82 8.99
CA ILE A 422 -7.92 -23.41 7.66
C ILE A 422 -7.62 -24.91 7.78
N ASP A 423 -6.69 -25.31 8.66
CA ASP A 423 -6.34 -26.71 8.89
C ASP A 423 -7.53 -27.55 9.38
N VAL A 424 -8.37 -27.00 10.27
CA VAL A 424 -9.58 -27.68 10.74
C VAL A 424 -10.58 -27.89 9.60
N VAL A 425 -10.77 -26.87 8.75
CA VAL A 425 -11.66 -26.96 7.58
C VAL A 425 -11.13 -27.96 6.55
N HIS A 426 -9.82 -27.93 6.28
CA HIS A 426 -9.14 -28.90 5.42
C HIS A 426 -9.29 -30.33 5.95
N GLY A 427 -9.09 -30.52 7.25
CA GLY A 427 -9.28 -31.80 7.92
C GLY A 427 -10.72 -32.30 7.84
N LEU A 428 -11.71 -31.41 7.98
CA LEU A 428 -13.13 -31.75 7.83
C LEU A 428 -13.45 -32.20 6.40
N LEU A 429 -13.05 -31.42 5.40
CA LEU A 429 -13.32 -31.72 4.00
C LEU A 429 -12.64 -33.01 3.55
N ARG A 430 -11.41 -33.27 4.03
CA ARG A 430 -10.71 -34.54 3.77
C ARG A 430 -11.44 -35.73 4.42
N LYS A 431 -11.97 -35.57 5.64
CA LYS A 431 -12.76 -36.62 6.31
C LYS A 431 -14.06 -36.94 5.57
N THR A 432 -14.67 -35.97 4.88
CA THR A 432 -15.90 -36.17 4.12
C THR A 432 -15.68 -36.73 2.71
N LEU A 433 -14.45 -36.64 2.18
CA LEU A 433 -14.10 -37.13 0.84
C LEU A 433 -14.31 -38.63 0.70
N THR A 434 -13.68 -39.44 1.56
CA THR A 434 -13.74 -40.91 1.47
C THR A 434 -15.16 -41.48 1.60
N PRO A 435 -16.00 -41.05 2.58
CA PRO A 435 -17.40 -41.49 2.64
C PRO A 435 -18.19 -41.14 1.37
N THR A 436 -17.92 -39.99 0.75
CA THR A 436 -18.59 -39.56 -0.48
C THR A 436 -18.18 -40.42 -1.67
N GLN A 437 -16.88 -40.67 -1.85
CA GLN A 437 -16.37 -41.57 -2.87
C GLN A 437 -16.95 -42.99 -2.71
N THR A 438 -16.99 -43.52 -1.49
CA THR A 438 -17.63 -44.81 -1.19
C THR A 438 -19.11 -44.81 -1.55
N MET A 439 -19.85 -43.72 -1.31
CA MET A 439 -21.25 -43.62 -1.71
C MET A 439 -21.42 -43.66 -3.23
N ILE A 440 -20.55 -42.98 -3.99
CA ILE A 440 -20.56 -43.04 -5.46
C ILE A 440 -20.28 -44.47 -5.94
N SER A 441 -19.25 -45.14 -5.41
CA SER A 441 -18.97 -46.55 -5.73
C SER A 441 -20.15 -47.46 -5.38
N ASN A 442 -20.83 -47.22 -4.26
CA ASN A 442 -22.02 -47.97 -3.87
C ASN A 442 -23.20 -47.76 -4.84
N LEU A 443 -23.41 -46.53 -5.33
CA LEU A 443 -24.41 -46.25 -6.36
C LEU A 443 -24.14 -47.07 -7.63
N ILE A 444 -22.90 -47.10 -8.10
CA ILE A 444 -22.51 -47.93 -9.25
C ILE A 444 -22.67 -49.42 -8.95
N HIS A 445 -22.30 -49.89 -7.76
CA HIS A 445 -22.51 -51.28 -7.38
C HIS A 445 -24.00 -51.68 -7.35
N MET A 446 -24.89 -50.77 -6.97
CA MET A 446 -26.34 -51.04 -7.04
C MET A 446 -26.81 -51.21 -8.49
N GLU A 447 -26.35 -50.37 -9.41
CA GLU A 447 -26.65 -50.50 -10.84
C GLU A 447 -26.08 -51.80 -11.44
N LEU A 448 -24.91 -52.26 -10.95
CA LEU A 448 -24.32 -53.53 -11.37
C LEU A 448 -25.06 -54.77 -10.81
N ALA A 449 -25.71 -54.64 -9.66
CA ALA A 449 -26.35 -55.75 -8.97
C ALA A 449 -27.62 -56.24 -9.70
N HIS A 450 -28.40 -55.33 -10.29
CA HIS A 450 -29.63 -55.69 -10.99
C HIS A 450 -29.86 -54.84 -12.23
N ILE A 451 -29.94 -55.49 -13.39
CA ILE A 451 -30.29 -54.84 -14.66
C ILE A 451 -31.80 -54.97 -14.86
N ASN A 452 -32.50 -53.85 -14.81
CA ASN A 452 -33.95 -53.81 -14.98
C ASN A 452 -34.35 -53.81 -16.46
N THR A 453 -34.55 -54.99 -17.05
CA THR A 453 -35.05 -55.15 -18.42
C THR A 453 -36.54 -54.80 -18.58
N SER A 454 -37.24 -54.48 -17.49
CA SER A 454 -38.63 -53.98 -17.53
C SER A 454 -38.73 -52.45 -17.50
N HIS A 455 -37.59 -51.74 -17.57
CA HIS A 455 -37.56 -50.29 -17.55
C HIS A 455 -38.41 -49.70 -18.71
N PRO A 456 -39.22 -48.65 -18.50
CA PRO A 456 -40.08 -48.08 -19.54
C PRO A 456 -39.34 -47.65 -20.81
N ASP A 457 -38.11 -47.18 -20.66
CA ASP A 457 -37.27 -46.72 -21.78
C ASP A 457 -36.48 -47.87 -22.45
N PHE A 458 -36.53 -49.09 -21.90
CA PHE A 458 -35.85 -50.24 -22.50
C PHE A 458 -36.73 -50.88 -23.58
N ILE A 459 -36.28 -50.78 -24.83
CA ILE A 459 -36.92 -51.45 -25.96
C ILE A 459 -36.57 -52.94 -25.88
N GLY A 460 -37.41 -53.72 -25.19
CA GLY A 460 -37.20 -55.15 -24.99
C GLY A 460 -36.97 -55.94 -26.29
N GLY A 461 -36.41 -57.15 -26.17
CA GLY A 461 -35.94 -57.96 -27.30
C GLY A 461 -36.96 -58.15 -28.44
N SER A 462 -38.24 -58.36 -28.13
CA SER A 462 -39.28 -58.55 -29.15
C SER A 462 -39.54 -57.30 -30.00
N ARG A 463 -39.51 -56.10 -29.40
CA ARG A 463 -39.67 -54.83 -30.13
C ARG A 463 -38.40 -54.46 -30.90
N ALA A 464 -37.23 -54.73 -30.33
CA ALA A 464 -35.95 -54.52 -31.02
C ALA A 464 -35.82 -55.42 -32.26
N VAL A 465 -36.20 -56.69 -32.16
CA VAL A 465 -36.23 -57.64 -33.28
C VAL A 465 -37.28 -57.23 -34.31
N GLN A 466 -38.45 -56.74 -33.89
CA GLN A 466 -39.47 -56.22 -34.82
C GLN A 466 -38.93 -55.01 -35.61
N GLN A 467 -38.27 -54.05 -34.95
CA GLN A 467 -37.66 -52.90 -35.62
C GLN A 467 -36.52 -53.29 -36.56
N LEU A 468 -35.73 -54.32 -36.22
CA LEU A 468 -34.69 -54.88 -37.09
C LEU A 468 -35.29 -55.58 -38.32
N LEU A 469 -36.36 -56.36 -38.14
CA LEU A 469 -37.08 -57.02 -39.23
C LEU A 469 -37.76 -56.00 -40.16
N GLU A 470 -38.34 -54.93 -39.60
CA GLU A 470 -38.89 -53.81 -40.38
C GLU A 470 -37.78 -53.09 -41.17
N ARG A 471 -36.61 -52.84 -40.57
CA ARG A 471 -35.44 -52.28 -41.27
C ARG A 471 -34.87 -53.18 -42.36
N MET A 472 -34.86 -54.50 -42.16
CA MET A 472 -34.44 -55.47 -43.18
C MET A 472 -35.48 -55.59 -44.30
N ALA A 473 -36.77 -55.42 -44.00
CA ALA A 473 -37.85 -55.43 -44.99
C ALA A 473 -37.85 -54.17 -45.88
N ASP A 474 -37.41 -53.02 -45.36
CA ASP A 474 -37.28 -51.76 -46.10
C ASP A 474 -36.00 -51.65 -46.98
N GLY A 475 -35.27 -52.76 -47.19
CA GLY A 475 -34.24 -52.87 -48.24
C GLY A 475 -32.82 -52.46 -47.83
N GLY A 476 -32.52 -52.25 -46.54
CA GLY A 476 -31.16 -52.07 -46.06
C GLY A 476 -30.49 -53.41 -45.75
N ALA A 477 -29.79 -54.00 -46.73
CA ALA A 477 -28.93 -55.15 -46.46
C ALA A 477 -27.76 -54.74 -45.56
N PRO A 478 -27.41 -55.48 -44.49
CA PRO A 478 -26.12 -55.33 -43.83
C PRO A 478 -25.03 -55.84 -44.78
N GLU A 479 -23.96 -55.08 -44.99
CA GLU A 479 -22.73 -55.61 -45.57
C GLU A 479 -22.13 -56.62 -44.59
N PHE A 480 -22.20 -57.91 -44.95
CA PHE A 480 -21.39 -58.95 -44.30
C PHE A 480 -20.04 -58.96 -45.01
N GLU A 481 -18.97 -58.60 -44.32
CA GLU A 481 -17.62 -58.97 -44.77
C GLU A 481 -17.47 -60.49 -44.62
N ASP A 482 -17.12 -61.15 -45.72
CA ASP A 482 -16.86 -62.59 -45.79
C ASP A 482 -15.70 -62.95 -44.84
N VAL A 483 -15.98 -63.75 -43.82
CA VAL A 483 -14.94 -64.35 -42.96
C VAL A 483 -14.42 -65.61 -43.66
N GLU A 484 -13.13 -65.60 -44.02
CA GLU A 484 -12.43 -66.75 -44.61
C GLU A 484 -12.54 -68.02 -43.72
N GLU A 485 -12.75 -69.17 -44.37
CA GLU A 485 -12.77 -70.50 -43.76
C GLU A 485 -11.45 -70.81 -43.03
N VAL A 486 -11.53 -71.05 -41.72
CA VAL A 486 -10.42 -71.62 -40.94
C VAL A 486 -10.37 -73.14 -41.19
N GLY A 487 -9.35 -73.54 -41.94
CA GLY A 487 -9.01 -74.94 -42.21
C GLY A 487 -8.59 -75.75 -40.97
N GLU A 488 -8.90 -77.04 -41.05
CA GLU A 488 -8.67 -78.10 -40.07
C GLU A 488 -7.20 -78.25 -39.62
N GLY A 489 -6.98 -78.49 -38.32
CA GLY A 489 -5.64 -78.62 -37.77
C GLY A 489 -5.53 -79.31 -36.40
N ALA A 490 -6.00 -80.55 -36.32
CA ALA A 490 -5.44 -81.64 -35.51
C ALA A 490 -5.17 -81.44 -33.98
N ARG A 491 -6.09 -82.01 -33.19
CA ARG A 491 -5.83 -83.09 -32.20
C ARG A 491 -4.42 -83.16 -31.58
N ARG A 492 -4.32 -82.89 -30.26
CA ARG A 492 -3.60 -83.74 -29.27
C ARG A 492 -3.77 -83.22 -27.82
N ALA A 493 -4.42 -84.03 -26.97
CA ALA A 493 -4.08 -84.16 -25.55
C ALA A 493 -2.87 -85.13 -25.43
N PRO A 494 -2.15 -85.33 -24.29
CA PRO A 494 -2.52 -85.14 -22.87
C PRO A 494 -1.37 -84.50 -22.01
N ARG A 495 -1.44 -84.26 -20.68
CA ARG A 495 -1.42 -85.22 -19.54
C ARG A 495 -1.37 -84.45 -18.19
N ARG A 496 -1.78 -85.12 -17.10
CA ARG A 496 -1.89 -84.64 -15.70
C ARG A 496 -0.70 -85.08 -14.81
N HIS A 497 -0.38 -84.23 -13.81
CA HIS A 497 0.15 -84.45 -12.44
C HIS A 497 1.62 -84.90 -12.21
N PRO A 498 2.19 -84.73 -10.98
CA PRO A 498 1.83 -83.87 -9.81
C PRO A 498 3.02 -83.16 -9.09
N GLU A 499 2.67 -82.34 -8.07
CA GLU A 499 3.33 -81.99 -6.79
C GLU A 499 4.87 -81.92 -6.66
N GLU A 500 5.36 -80.82 -6.05
CA GLU A 500 6.15 -80.90 -4.80
C GLU A 500 6.27 -79.54 -4.10
N THR A 501 6.15 -79.60 -2.78
CA THR A 501 6.33 -78.57 -1.75
C THR A 501 7.80 -78.24 -1.51
N GLU A 502 8.13 -76.99 -1.16
CA GLU A 502 8.97 -76.69 0.01
C GLU A 502 9.07 -75.18 0.32
N SER A 503 9.07 -74.92 1.63
CA SER A 503 9.21 -73.66 2.35
C SER A 503 10.66 -73.40 2.73
N SER A 504 11.14 -72.15 2.73
CA SER A 504 11.99 -71.64 3.82
C SER A 504 12.14 -70.12 3.81
N GLU A 505 12.27 -69.59 5.02
CA GLU A 505 12.30 -68.20 5.44
C GLU A 505 13.66 -67.48 5.33
N LEU A 506 13.59 -66.15 5.50
CA LEU A 506 14.50 -65.24 6.24
C LEU A 506 15.64 -64.47 5.53
N SER A 507 15.40 -63.14 5.54
CA SER A 507 16.27 -62.03 6.00
C SER A 507 17.40 -61.48 5.12
N GLY A 508 17.36 -60.14 4.95
CA GLY A 508 18.48 -59.29 5.35
C GLY A 508 19.17 -58.41 4.29
N ASP A 509 18.59 -57.22 4.08
CA ASP A 509 19.25 -55.90 3.99
C ASP A 509 20.30 -55.56 2.89
N GLY A 510 20.05 -54.41 2.25
CA GLY A 510 21.10 -53.43 1.96
C GLY A 510 21.64 -53.28 0.53
N SER A 511 21.26 -52.15 -0.09
CA SER A 511 22.02 -51.30 -1.03
C SER A 511 21.75 -51.38 -2.55
N SER A 512 21.06 -50.33 -3.02
CA SER A 512 21.05 -49.71 -4.36
C SER A 512 22.44 -49.06 -4.68
N PRO A 513 22.75 -48.55 -5.90
CA PRO A 513 21.79 -48.06 -6.90
C PRO A 513 22.13 -48.22 -8.41
N ASP A 514 21.12 -47.83 -9.20
CA ASP A 514 21.13 -47.25 -10.56
C ASP A 514 21.53 -48.11 -11.78
N ASP A 515 20.53 -48.45 -12.60
CA ASP A 515 20.22 -47.80 -13.90
C ASP A 515 19.58 -48.82 -14.85
N ASP A 516 18.28 -48.65 -15.15
CA ASP A 516 17.64 -49.30 -16.31
C ASP A 516 16.59 -48.36 -16.94
N GLU A 517 16.81 -48.12 -18.23
CA GLU A 517 15.91 -47.56 -19.23
C GLU A 517 14.63 -48.39 -19.40
N TYR A 518 13.46 -47.74 -19.38
CA TYR A 518 12.25 -47.99 -20.20
C TYR A 518 11.36 -46.74 -19.98
N GLY A 519 10.75 -46.07 -20.96
CA GLY A 519 10.12 -46.59 -22.17
C GLY A 519 8.59 -46.41 -22.04
N ASP A 520 8.11 -45.25 -22.49
CA ASP A 520 6.76 -44.93 -22.99
C ASP A 520 5.50 -44.92 -22.09
N ASN A 521 4.86 -43.74 -22.00
CA ASN A 521 3.54 -43.44 -22.61
C ASN A 521 2.86 -42.22 -21.94
N ASN A 522 3.16 -41.03 -22.45
CA ASN A 522 2.54 -39.78 -22.01
C ASN A 522 1.69 -39.18 -23.15
N ALA A 523 0.41 -39.56 -23.21
CA ALA A 523 -0.54 -39.03 -24.20
C ALA A 523 -1.53 -37.98 -23.64
N PHE A 524 -1.55 -37.71 -22.32
CA PHE A 524 -2.57 -36.85 -21.72
C PHE A 524 -2.09 -35.46 -21.30
N ALA A 525 -0.77 -35.26 -21.12
CA ALA A 525 -0.20 -33.94 -20.80
C ALA A 525 -0.34 -32.90 -21.94
N GLY A 526 -0.60 -33.35 -23.17
CA GLY A 526 -0.77 -32.48 -24.35
C GLY A 526 -2.08 -31.70 -24.39
N PHE A 527 -3.14 -32.18 -23.73
CA PHE A 527 -4.48 -31.58 -23.84
C PHE A 527 -4.62 -30.30 -22.98
N LEU A 528 -4.00 -30.30 -21.79
CA LEU A 528 -4.07 -29.16 -20.86
C LEU A 528 -3.18 -27.97 -21.26
N SER A 529 -2.19 -28.15 -22.14
CA SER A 529 -1.32 -27.06 -22.61
C SER A 529 -1.91 -26.25 -23.78
N LYS A 530 -2.89 -26.80 -24.50
CA LYS A 530 -3.50 -26.16 -25.68
C LYS A 530 -4.66 -25.19 -25.38
N VAL A 531 -5.20 -25.20 -24.16
CA VAL A 531 -6.25 -24.25 -23.75
C VAL A 531 -5.66 -22.93 -23.21
N ARG A 532 -4.34 -22.85 -23.01
CA ARG A 532 -3.65 -21.66 -22.44
C ARG A 532 -2.91 -20.78 -23.46
N ARG A 533 -2.89 -21.15 -24.75
CA ARG A 533 -2.25 -20.39 -25.83
C ARG A 533 -3.09 -20.40 -27.10
N GLY A 534 -3.97 -19.41 -27.26
CA GLY A 534 -4.71 -19.22 -28.50
C GLY A 534 -5.77 -18.14 -28.43
N ASP A 535 -5.39 -16.88 -28.16
CA ASP A 535 -5.91 -15.74 -28.93
C ASP A 535 -5.20 -14.42 -28.57
N ARG A 536 -4.13 -14.10 -29.31
CA ARG A 536 -3.62 -12.73 -29.48
C ARG A 536 -2.89 -12.65 -30.83
N SER A 537 -3.64 -12.41 -31.90
CA SER A 537 -3.13 -11.69 -33.08
C SER A 537 -4.24 -11.40 -34.09
N GLY A 538 -4.48 -10.12 -34.36
CA GLY A 538 -4.96 -9.65 -35.68
C GLY A 538 -6.26 -8.83 -35.66
N GLY A 539 -6.13 -7.50 -35.75
CA GLY A 539 -7.27 -6.62 -35.99
C GLY A 539 -6.93 -5.13 -35.98
N GLY A 540 -6.07 -4.70 -36.92
CA GLY A 540 -5.92 -3.28 -37.29
C GLY A 540 -6.56 -3.03 -38.66
N GLY A 541 -7.36 -1.96 -38.76
CA GLY A 541 -7.90 -1.42 -40.01
C GLY A 541 -9.37 -1.02 -39.93
N GLY A 542 -9.63 0.28 -39.77
CA GLY A 542 -10.96 0.90 -39.73
C GLY A 542 -10.96 2.19 -38.94
#